data_AF-A0AAU1QLY1-F1
#
_entry.id   AF-A0AAU1QLY1-F1
#
_cell.length_a   1.000
_cell.length_b   1.000
_cell.length_c   1.000
_cell.angle_alpha   90.00
_cell.angle_beta   90.00
_cell.angle_gamma   90.00
#
_symmetry.space_group_name_H-M   'P 1'
#
loop_
_entity.id
_entity.type
_entity.pdbx_description
1 polymer ?
#
loop_
_entity_poly.entity_id
_entity_poly.type
_entity_poly.pdbx_seq_one_letter_code
_entity_poly.pdbx_strand_id
1 'polypeptide(L)'
;MSDVPTATTPPLGHTPRNQPDDMVWIPSGGFTMGSDRHYPEEAPAHAVSVDGFWIDPHPVTNAQFQAFIEATDYQTIAERPVDPSAYPGTDTAMLAPASAVFTPPSHPVDLRYPYQWWSYVPGANWRHPGGPGTSRRDRLDHPVTHVAWPDVLAYAQWAGKQIPTEAEWEYAARGGLPDSEFAWGDDLTPGGRYMANTWQGQFPHENLELDGYAGTSPVGEFPANGYGLYDMIGNVWEWTSDWYADHQRLATNAPTCCGAPRPRFNPVGGAEADSVEPGQLQLRIPRKVMKGGSHLCAPNYCRRYRPAARLPQPIDTSTCHLGFRCIVRPAAGAAQQGSVMNQLDR
;
A
#
# COMPACT_ATOMS: atom_id res chain seq x y z
N MET A 1 -28.99 25.80 -12.42
CA MET A 1 -27.62 26.02 -12.90
C MET A 1 -26.76 25.83 -11.68
N SER A 2 -26.21 24.63 -11.53
CA SER A 2 -25.61 24.16 -10.28
C SER A 2 -24.09 24.29 -10.39
N ASP A 3 -23.51 25.06 -9.49
CA ASP A 3 -22.08 25.30 -9.38
C ASP A 3 -21.35 24.00 -9.03
N VAL A 4 -20.47 23.57 -9.94
CA VAL A 4 -19.44 22.55 -9.67
C VAL A 4 -18.36 23.23 -8.83
N PRO A 5 -17.92 22.68 -7.69
CA PRO A 5 -16.83 23.28 -6.93
C PRO A 5 -15.55 23.17 -7.74
N THR A 6 -15.01 24.32 -8.14
CA THR A 6 -13.67 24.45 -8.71
C THR A 6 -12.64 23.97 -7.66
N ALA A 7 -11.81 23.01 -8.03
CA ALA A 7 -10.74 22.50 -7.19
C ALA A 7 -9.83 23.66 -6.74
N THR A 8 -9.76 23.89 -5.44
CA THR A 8 -8.86 24.87 -4.82
C THR A 8 -7.45 24.31 -4.88
N THR A 9 -6.54 25.01 -5.58
CA THR A 9 -5.11 24.70 -5.60
C THR A 9 -4.59 24.62 -4.15
N PRO A 10 -3.93 23.52 -3.74
CA PRO A 10 -3.41 23.41 -2.39
C PRO A 10 -2.34 24.49 -2.12
N PRO A 11 -2.15 24.90 -0.85
CA PRO A 11 -1.15 25.90 -0.50
C PRO A 11 0.24 25.40 -0.94
N LEU A 12 0.95 26.24 -1.69
CA LEU A 12 2.31 26.00 -2.18
C LEU A 12 3.27 25.89 -0.98
N GLY A 13 3.38 24.70 -0.40
CA GLY A 13 4.58 24.32 0.33
C GLY A 13 5.79 24.44 -0.59
N HIS A 14 6.93 24.90 -0.09
CA HIS A 14 8.14 25.06 -0.89
C HIS A 14 8.54 23.71 -1.48
N THR A 15 8.36 23.51 -2.80
CA THR A 15 8.83 22.32 -3.51
C THR A 15 10.37 22.28 -3.45
N PRO A 16 11.00 21.17 -3.02
CA PRO A 16 12.45 21.06 -2.98
C PRO A 16 13.11 21.21 -4.36
N ARG A 17 14.32 21.79 -4.42
CA ARG A 17 15.07 22.11 -5.65
C ARG A 17 15.61 20.89 -6.44
N ASN A 18 15.49 19.68 -5.92
CA ASN A 18 15.83 18.43 -6.62
C ASN A 18 14.55 17.60 -6.78
N GLN A 19 13.81 17.87 -7.85
CA GLN A 19 12.62 17.11 -8.22
C GLN A 19 13.06 15.83 -8.95
N PRO A 20 12.68 14.63 -8.48
CA PRO A 20 12.71 13.44 -9.31
C PRO A 20 11.70 13.62 -10.46
N ASP A 21 12.12 13.38 -11.70
CA ASP A 21 11.39 13.80 -12.92
C ASP A 21 9.96 13.22 -13.05
N ASP A 22 9.58 12.22 -12.25
CA ASP A 22 8.30 11.49 -12.36
C ASP A 22 7.57 11.27 -11.02
N MET A 23 7.82 12.11 -10.00
CA MET A 23 7.20 11.97 -8.67
C MET A 23 6.38 13.19 -8.27
N VAL A 24 5.39 12.97 -7.40
CA VAL A 24 4.51 14.00 -6.86
C VAL A 24 5.00 14.44 -5.49
N TRP A 25 5.07 15.75 -5.27
CA TRP A 25 5.42 16.31 -3.96
C TRP A 25 4.21 16.32 -3.02
N ILE A 26 4.35 15.68 -1.86
CA ILE A 26 3.39 15.73 -0.76
C ILE A 26 3.93 16.71 0.28
N PRO A 27 3.21 17.80 0.59
CA PRO A 27 3.66 18.77 1.58
C PRO A 27 3.63 18.16 2.99
N SER A 28 4.49 18.65 3.88
CA SER A 28 4.41 18.29 5.31
C SER A 28 3.06 18.69 5.89
N GLY A 29 2.48 17.88 6.77
CA GLY A 29 1.21 18.22 7.40
C GLY A 29 0.80 17.27 8.51
N GLY A 30 -0.19 17.70 9.27
CA GLY A 30 -0.88 16.89 10.27
C GLY A 30 -2.16 16.29 9.73
N PHE A 31 -2.53 15.09 10.18
CA PHE A 31 -3.79 14.44 9.88
C PHE A 31 -4.22 13.48 10.99
N THR A 32 -5.47 13.03 10.91
CA THR A 32 -5.97 11.93 11.75
C THR A 32 -5.72 10.61 11.04
N MET A 33 -4.82 9.80 11.57
CA MET A 33 -4.52 8.44 11.09
C MET A 33 -5.47 7.44 11.71
N GLY A 34 -5.93 6.46 10.92
CA GLY A 34 -6.87 5.43 11.35
C GLY A 34 -8.34 5.85 11.25
N SER A 35 -9.22 5.03 11.84
CA SER A 35 -10.68 5.23 11.83
C SER A 35 -11.33 4.47 12.98
N ASP A 36 -12.24 5.12 13.69
CA ASP A 36 -13.04 4.51 14.78
C ASP A 36 -14.37 3.91 14.30
N ARG A 37 -14.65 3.95 12.99
CA ARG A 37 -15.98 3.64 12.43
C ARG A 37 -16.11 2.23 11.82
N HIS A 38 -15.01 1.57 11.49
CA HIS A 38 -15.02 0.39 10.62
C HIS A 38 -14.45 -0.85 11.30
N TYR A 39 -13.16 -1.12 11.12
CA TYR A 39 -12.53 -2.34 11.64
C TYR A 39 -11.73 -2.02 12.92
N PRO A 40 -11.72 -2.93 13.92
CA PRO A 40 -11.02 -2.69 15.19
C PRO A 40 -9.53 -2.37 15.02
N GLU A 41 -8.85 -2.97 14.05
CA GLU A 41 -7.42 -2.75 13.80
C GLU A 41 -7.07 -1.35 13.29
N GLU A 42 -8.07 -0.60 12.81
CA GLU A 42 -7.94 0.78 12.35
C GLU A 42 -8.04 1.78 13.51
N ALA A 43 -8.56 1.34 14.66
CA ALA A 43 -8.82 2.16 15.83
C ALA A 43 -7.67 2.05 16.87
N PRO A 44 -7.37 3.12 17.62
CA PRO A 44 -8.09 4.38 17.60
C PRO A 44 -7.58 5.33 16.51
N ALA A 45 -8.48 6.18 16.02
CA ALA A 45 -8.09 7.33 15.23
C ALA A 45 -7.22 8.28 16.07
N HIS A 46 -6.07 8.73 15.56
CA HIS A 46 -5.11 9.50 16.33
C HIS A 46 -4.34 10.52 15.48
N ALA A 47 -3.89 11.61 16.11
CA ALA A 47 -3.18 12.68 15.42
C ALA A 47 -1.73 12.27 15.08
N VAL A 48 -1.38 12.44 13.81
CA VAL A 48 -0.05 12.18 13.25
C VAL A 48 0.37 13.38 12.40
N SER A 49 1.66 13.66 12.36
CA SER A 49 2.27 14.59 11.41
C SER A 49 3.37 13.90 10.62
N VAL A 50 3.47 14.22 9.33
CA VAL A 50 4.54 13.73 8.45
C VAL A 50 5.30 14.91 7.83
N ASP A 51 6.59 14.73 7.61
CA ASP A 51 7.41 15.62 6.77
C ASP A 51 6.95 15.57 5.31
N GLY A 52 7.39 16.54 4.51
CA GLY A 52 7.15 16.50 3.07
C GLY A 52 8.03 15.47 2.38
N PHE A 53 7.48 14.76 1.40
CA PHE A 53 8.18 13.72 0.65
C PHE A 53 7.68 13.66 -0.81
N TRP A 54 8.50 13.10 -1.69
CA TRP A 54 8.09 12.75 -3.04
C TRP A 54 7.52 11.34 -3.05
N ILE A 55 6.43 11.10 -3.79
CA ILE A 55 5.83 9.77 -3.95
C ILE A 55 5.56 9.48 -5.42
N ASP A 56 5.68 8.21 -5.79
CA ASP A 56 5.27 7.75 -7.12
C ASP A 56 3.76 7.99 -7.31
N PRO A 57 3.33 8.57 -8.45
CA PRO A 57 1.93 8.90 -8.69
C PRO A 57 1.04 7.65 -8.72
N HIS A 58 1.61 6.49 -9.03
CA HIS A 58 0.90 5.22 -9.13
C HIS A 58 1.79 4.05 -8.66
N PRO A 59 1.24 2.84 -8.45
CA PRO A 59 2.03 1.64 -8.14
C PRO A 59 3.07 1.33 -9.21
N VAL A 60 4.14 0.64 -8.82
CA VAL A 60 5.17 0.18 -9.77
C VAL A 60 4.55 -0.75 -10.79
N THR A 61 4.78 -0.46 -12.06
CA THR A 61 4.24 -1.24 -13.18
C THR A 61 5.08 -2.48 -13.49
N ASN A 62 4.48 -3.43 -14.21
CA ASN A 62 5.20 -4.58 -14.76
C ASN A 62 6.36 -4.19 -15.67
N ALA A 63 6.26 -3.10 -16.44
CA ALA A 63 7.34 -2.59 -17.27
C ALA A 63 8.52 -2.07 -16.45
N GLN A 64 8.23 -1.28 -15.41
CA GLN A 64 9.25 -0.74 -14.50
C GLN A 64 9.95 -1.87 -13.73
N PHE A 65 9.19 -2.83 -13.21
CA PHE A 65 9.76 -3.99 -12.54
C PHE A 65 10.55 -4.89 -13.50
N GLN A 66 10.13 -5.01 -14.76
CA GLN A 66 10.90 -5.72 -15.77
C GLN A 66 12.27 -5.07 -16.02
N ALA A 67 12.36 -3.75 -16.09
CA ALA A 67 13.63 -3.04 -16.23
C ALA A 67 14.59 -3.32 -15.06
N PHE A 68 14.06 -3.38 -13.82
CA PHE A 68 14.83 -3.80 -12.65
C PHE A 68 15.41 -5.21 -12.82
N ILE A 69 14.58 -6.16 -13.23
CA ILE A 69 14.99 -7.56 -13.37
C ILE A 69 16.02 -7.72 -14.50
N GLU A 70 15.83 -7.04 -15.63
CA GLU A 70 16.77 -7.05 -16.75
C GLU A 70 18.11 -6.39 -16.40
N ALA A 71 18.12 -5.40 -15.52
CA ALA A 71 19.35 -4.72 -15.09
C ALA A 71 20.13 -5.47 -14.01
N THR A 72 19.50 -6.41 -13.29
CA THR A 72 20.08 -7.01 -12.08
C THR A 72 20.11 -8.53 -12.07
N ASP A 73 19.44 -9.18 -13.03
CA ASP A 73 19.17 -10.62 -13.04
C ASP A 73 18.49 -11.13 -11.75
N TYR A 74 17.79 -10.23 -11.03
CA TYR A 74 17.14 -10.56 -9.77
C TYR A 74 16.01 -11.60 -9.98
N GLN A 75 15.94 -12.59 -9.11
CA GLN A 75 14.85 -13.58 -9.05
C GLN A 75 13.98 -13.28 -7.84
N THR A 76 12.66 -13.19 -7.99
CA THR A 76 11.79 -12.88 -6.85
C THR A 76 11.68 -14.03 -5.85
N ILE A 77 11.17 -13.76 -4.64
CA ILE A 77 10.89 -14.83 -3.66
C ILE A 77 9.99 -15.92 -4.25
N ALA A 78 8.99 -15.55 -5.05
CA ALA A 78 8.10 -16.49 -5.72
C ALA A 78 8.79 -17.36 -6.80
N GLU A 79 9.97 -16.96 -7.27
CA GLU A 79 10.76 -17.70 -8.26
C GLU A 79 11.81 -18.62 -7.60
N ARG A 80 12.01 -18.53 -6.28
CA ARG A 80 13.04 -19.29 -5.54
C ARG A 80 12.45 -20.50 -4.81
N PRO A 81 13.19 -21.61 -4.69
CA PRO A 81 12.81 -22.70 -3.80
C PRO A 81 12.80 -22.23 -2.34
N VAL A 82 11.84 -22.74 -1.57
CA VAL A 82 11.76 -22.46 -0.13
C VAL A 82 12.75 -23.36 0.63
N ASP A 83 13.54 -22.80 1.55
CA ASP A 83 14.39 -23.59 2.44
C ASP A 83 13.53 -24.43 3.40
N PRO A 84 13.57 -25.77 3.34
CA PRO A 84 12.76 -26.61 4.21
C PRO A 84 13.05 -26.43 5.70
N SER A 85 14.24 -25.97 6.06
CA SER A 85 14.63 -25.73 7.46
C SER A 85 13.90 -24.53 8.09
N ALA A 86 13.46 -23.58 7.27
CA ALA A 86 12.64 -22.45 7.69
C ALA A 86 11.17 -22.85 7.92
N TYR A 87 10.72 -24.00 7.41
CA TYR A 87 9.34 -24.48 7.51
C TYR A 87 9.27 -25.93 7.99
N PRO A 88 9.65 -26.21 9.25
CA PRO A 88 9.68 -27.57 9.77
C PRO A 88 8.28 -28.19 9.80
N GLY A 89 8.14 -29.37 9.18
CA GLY A 89 6.88 -30.13 9.13
C GLY A 89 5.94 -29.76 7.99
N THR A 90 6.32 -28.83 7.10
CA THR A 90 5.57 -28.51 5.89
C THR A 90 5.77 -29.56 4.80
N ASP A 91 4.70 -29.89 4.07
CA ASP A 91 4.76 -30.78 2.90
C ASP A 91 5.73 -30.21 1.86
N THR A 92 6.68 -31.03 1.39
CA THR A 92 7.64 -30.66 0.35
C THR A 92 7.00 -30.13 -0.94
N ALA A 93 5.77 -30.54 -1.26
CA ALA A 93 5.03 -30.00 -2.39
C ALA A 93 4.68 -28.49 -2.23
N MET A 94 4.59 -28.01 -1.00
CA MET A 94 4.35 -26.60 -0.65
C MET A 94 5.63 -25.75 -0.60
N LEU A 95 6.81 -26.37 -0.81
CA LEU A 95 8.11 -25.69 -0.81
C LEU A 95 8.60 -25.33 -2.23
N ALA A 96 7.83 -25.69 -3.26
CA ALA A 96 8.11 -25.31 -4.63
C ALA A 96 7.98 -23.79 -4.82
N PRO A 97 8.75 -23.17 -5.75
CA PRO A 97 8.57 -21.77 -6.12
C PRO A 97 7.12 -21.52 -6.52
N ALA A 98 6.46 -20.62 -5.82
CA ALA A 98 5.01 -20.43 -5.91
C ALA A 98 4.59 -19.10 -5.29
N SER A 99 3.34 -18.73 -5.58
CA SER A 99 2.70 -17.55 -5.02
C SER A 99 1.23 -17.84 -4.74
N ALA A 100 0.61 -17.06 -3.85
CA ALA A 100 -0.81 -17.18 -3.57
C ALA A 100 -1.63 -16.53 -4.70
N VAL A 101 -2.56 -17.29 -5.27
CA VAL A 101 -3.41 -16.89 -6.38
C VAL A 101 -4.88 -17.00 -5.97
N PHE A 102 -5.63 -15.94 -6.26
CA PHE A 102 -7.08 -15.97 -6.14
C PHE A 102 -7.68 -16.79 -7.29
N THR A 103 -8.43 -17.82 -6.95
CA THR A 103 -9.12 -18.70 -7.89
C THR A 103 -10.61 -18.69 -7.54
N PRO A 104 -11.46 -17.94 -8.27
CA PRO A 104 -12.87 -17.83 -7.92
C PRO A 104 -13.56 -19.20 -8.03
N PRO A 105 -14.33 -19.63 -7.02
CA PRO A 105 -15.12 -20.85 -7.11
C PRO A 105 -16.28 -20.64 -8.09
N SER A 106 -16.78 -21.71 -8.69
CA SER A 106 -17.89 -21.67 -9.65
C SER A 106 -19.28 -21.52 -9.01
N HIS A 107 -19.35 -21.43 -7.69
CA HIS A 107 -20.58 -21.40 -6.90
C HIS A 107 -20.35 -20.68 -5.56
N PRO A 108 -21.41 -20.26 -4.85
CA PRO A 108 -21.30 -19.71 -3.51
C PRO A 108 -20.59 -20.66 -2.55
N VAL A 109 -19.70 -20.13 -1.72
CA VAL A 109 -18.92 -20.88 -0.73
C VAL A 109 -18.98 -20.19 0.63
N ASP A 110 -18.65 -20.92 1.70
CA ASP A 110 -18.57 -20.37 3.05
C ASP A 110 -17.38 -19.41 3.21
N LEU A 111 -17.68 -18.13 3.46
CA LEU A 111 -16.70 -17.05 3.54
C LEU A 111 -15.73 -17.13 4.74
N ARG A 112 -15.94 -18.07 5.66
CA ARG A 112 -15.04 -18.32 6.80
C ARG A 112 -13.78 -19.11 6.41
N TYR A 113 -13.77 -19.71 5.22
CA TYR A 113 -12.74 -20.65 4.79
C TYR A 113 -12.04 -20.15 3.52
N PRO A 114 -11.01 -19.28 3.66
CA PRO A 114 -10.38 -18.61 2.52
C PRO A 114 -9.67 -19.54 1.54
N TYR A 115 -9.31 -20.75 1.95
CA TYR A 115 -8.71 -21.78 1.08
C TYR A 115 -9.65 -22.26 -0.05
N GLN A 116 -10.93 -21.90 -0.02
CA GLN A 116 -11.87 -22.19 -1.11
C GLN A 116 -11.69 -21.27 -2.33
N TRP A 117 -10.98 -20.14 -2.18
CA TRP A 117 -10.68 -19.21 -3.28
C TRP A 117 -9.24 -18.71 -3.30
N TRP A 118 -8.41 -19.10 -2.33
CA TRP A 118 -6.96 -18.88 -2.36
C TRP A 118 -6.24 -20.21 -2.50
N SER A 119 -5.37 -20.29 -3.51
CA SER A 119 -4.52 -21.45 -3.76
C SER A 119 -3.06 -21.03 -3.82
N TYR A 120 -2.17 -21.85 -3.28
CA TYR A 120 -0.74 -21.71 -3.51
C TYR A 120 -0.41 -22.43 -4.82
N VAL A 121 -0.01 -21.67 -5.84
CA VAL A 121 0.15 -22.20 -7.21
C VAL A 121 1.63 -22.30 -7.56
N PRO A 122 2.18 -23.52 -7.72
CA PRO A 122 3.53 -23.75 -8.21
C PRO A 122 3.78 -23.06 -9.55
N GLY A 123 4.85 -22.28 -9.63
CA GLY A 123 5.23 -21.50 -10.81
C GLY A 123 4.46 -20.19 -10.99
N ALA A 124 3.52 -19.83 -10.09
CA ALA A 124 2.94 -18.50 -10.08
C ALA A 124 3.93 -17.48 -9.55
N ASN A 125 4.15 -16.42 -10.31
CA ASN A 125 5.08 -15.34 -10.00
C ASN A 125 4.70 -14.10 -10.82
N TRP A 126 5.50 -13.03 -10.71
CA TRP A 126 5.23 -11.77 -11.40
C TRP A 126 5.20 -11.92 -12.94
N ARG A 127 5.88 -12.92 -13.52
CA ARG A 127 5.84 -13.23 -14.97
C ARG A 127 4.63 -14.05 -15.39
N HIS A 128 4.16 -14.91 -14.49
CA HIS A 128 3.08 -15.86 -14.69
C HIS A 128 2.05 -15.72 -13.55
N PRO A 129 1.24 -14.64 -13.52
CA PRO A 129 0.43 -14.29 -12.34
C PRO A 129 -0.63 -15.34 -11.94
N GLY A 130 -1.15 -16.11 -12.91
CA GLY A 130 -2.07 -17.22 -12.64
C GLY A 130 -1.40 -18.60 -12.60
N GLY A 131 -0.06 -18.65 -12.58
CA GLY A 131 0.70 -19.89 -12.70
C GLY A 131 1.13 -20.23 -14.14
N PRO A 132 1.74 -21.41 -14.34
CA PRO A 132 2.29 -21.85 -15.61
C PRO A 132 1.30 -21.69 -16.76
N GLY A 133 1.75 -21.12 -17.88
CA GLY A 133 0.92 -20.88 -19.07
C GLY A 133 0.20 -19.53 -19.08
N THR A 134 0.13 -18.82 -17.95
CA THR A 134 -0.32 -17.42 -17.93
C THR A 134 0.83 -16.46 -18.27
N SER A 135 0.53 -15.21 -18.63
CA SER A 135 1.56 -14.22 -18.93
C SER A 135 1.08 -12.82 -18.57
N ARG A 136 2.02 -11.94 -18.24
CA ARG A 136 1.80 -10.50 -18.05
C ARG A 136 2.08 -9.64 -19.30
N ARG A 137 2.39 -10.25 -20.45
CA ARG A 137 2.93 -9.54 -21.63
C ARG A 137 2.00 -8.46 -22.18
N ASP A 138 0.70 -8.64 -22.00
CA ASP A 138 -0.39 -7.72 -22.37
C ASP A 138 -0.75 -6.74 -21.24
N ARG A 139 0.01 -6.74 -20.13
CA ARG A 139 -0.29 -5.98 -18.90
C ARG A 139 0.95 -5.24 -18.38
N LEU A 140 1.76 -4.69 -19.29
CA LEU A 140 3.01 -4.01 -18.93
C LEU A 140 2.78 -2.71 -18.13
N ASP A 141 1.64 -2.07 -18.33
CA ASP A 141 1.15 -0.87 -17.63
C ASP A 141 0.28 -1.18 -16.41
N HIS A 142 0.01 -2.46 -16.11
CA HIS A 142 -0.63 -2.86 -14.86
C HIS A 142 0.39 -2.87 -13.70
N PRO A 143 -0.08 -2.77 -12.44
CA PRO A 143 0.80 -2.92 -11.29
C PRO A 143 1.46 -4.30 -11.27
N VAL A 144 2.74 -4.34 -10.87
CA VAL A 144 3.41 -5.59 -10.58
C VAL A 144 2.82 -6.22 -9.32
N THR A 145 2.57 -7.53 -9.37
CA THR A 145 2.11 -8.34 -8.23
C THR A 145 3.01 -9.56 -8.05
N HIS A 146 2.70 -10.43 -7.09
CA HIS A 146 3.55 -11.58 -6.73
C HIS A 146 4.96 -11.18 -6.30
N VAL A 147 5.07 -10.03 -5.63
CA VAL A 147 6.31 -9.51 -5.03
C VAL A 147 6.19 -9.56 -3.52
N ALA A 148 7.15 -10.23 -2.88
CA ALA A 148 7.27 -10.28 -1.43
C ALA A 148 8.09 -9.08 -0.93
N TRP A 149 8.12 -8.86 0.39
CA TRP A 149 8.82 -7.71 0.98
C TRP A 149 10.31 -7.59 0.56
N PRO A 150 11.11 -8.67 0.51
CA PRO A 150 12.49 -8.59 0.00
C PRO A 150 12.59 -8.12 -1.45
N ASP A 151 11.64 -8.49 -2.31
CA ASP A 151 11.62 -8.10 -3.73
C ASP A 151 11.36 -6.60 -3.88
N VAL A 152 10.43 -6.09 -3.07
CA VAL A 152 10.07 -4.68 -2.99
C VAL A 152 11.25 -3.82 -2.51
N LEU A 153 11.96 -4.28 -1.47
CA LEU A 153 13.16 -3.60 -0.99
C LEU A 153 14.29 -3.59 -2.03
N ALA A 154 14.52 -4.72 -2.71
CA ALA A 154 15.55 -4.82 -3.74
C ALA A 154 15.26 -3.85 -4.91
N TYR A 155 14.00 -3.78 -5.36
CA TYR A 155 13.59 -2.82 -6.38
C TYR A 155 13.78 -1.38 -5.90
N ALA A 156 13.29 -1.03 -4.70
CA ALA A 156 13.38 0.34 -4.20
C ALA A 156 14.84 0.79 -4.08
N GLN A 157 15.72 -0.10 -3.59
CA GLN A 157 17.15 0.17 -3.52
C GLN A 157 17.78 0.39 -4.90
N TRP A 158 17.47 -0.47 -5.88
CA TRP A 158 17.95 -0.33 -7.25
C TRP A 158 17.48 0.98 -7.89
N ALA A 159 16.23 1.37 -7.66
CA ALA A 159 15.64 2.60 -8.17
C ALA A 159 16.14 3.86 -7.43
N GLY A 160 16.95 3.72 -6.38
CA GLY A 160 17.39 4.85 -5.53
C GLY A 160 16.25 5.48 -4.73
N LYS A 161 15.21 4.71 -4.43
CA LYS A 161 14.00 5.13 -3.71
C LYS A 161 13.85 4.40 -2.38
N GLN A 162 12.77 4.68 -1.67
CA GLN A 162 12.38 4.05 -0.42
C GLN A 162 10.90 3.62 -0.48
N ILE A 163 10.47 2.80 0.48
CA ILE A 163 9.05 2.45 0.65
C ILE A 163 8.42 3.43 1.65
N PRO A 164 7.18 3.90 1.41
CA PRO A 164 6.49 4.79 2.34
C PRO A 164 6.26 4.12 3.70
N THR A 165 6.27 4.91 4.77
CA THR A 165 5.69 4.46 6.02
C THR A 165 4.18 4.32 5.89
N GLU A 166 3.56 3.60 6.82
CA GLU A 166 2.10 3.50 6.89
C GLU A 166 1.45 4.89 6.99
N ALA A 167 2.04 5.77 7.80
CA ALA A 167 1.55 7.12 8.02
C ALA A 167 1.71 8.00 6.77
N GLU A 168 2.85 7.94 6.09
CA GLU A 168 3.08 8.65 4.83
C GLU A 168 2.09 8.19 3.76
N TRP A 169 1.90 6.87 3.64
CA TRP A 169 0.97 6.29 2.68
C TRP A 169 -0.47 6.74 2.95
N GLU A 170 -0.94 6.68 4.20
CA GLU A 170 -2.32 7.07 4.53
C GLU A 170 -2.55 8.57 4.38
N TYR A 171 -1.56 9.39 4.77
CA TYR A 171 -1.61 10.83 4.57
C TYR A 171 -1.73 11.18 3.08
N ALA A 172 -0.93 10.53 2.24
CA ALA A 172 -0.96 10.66 0.80
C ALA A 172 -2.30 10.18 0.21
N ALA A 173 -2.83 9.05 0.69
CA ALA A 173 -4.09 8.46 0.22
C ALA A 173 -5.30 9.35 0.48
N ARG A 174 -5.31 10.07 1.62
CA ARG A 174 -6.38 11.02 1.97
C ARG A 174 -6.43 12.25 1.06
N GLY A 175 -5.39 12.55 0.30
CA GLY A 175 -5.44 13.57 -0.76
C GLY A 175 -5.81 14.97 -0.28
N GLY A 176 -5.50 15.32 0.98
CA GLY A 176 -5.86 16.61 1.59
C GLY A 176 -7.28 16.71 2.13
N LEU A 177 -8.08 15.63 2.07
CA LEU A 177 -9.43 15.59 2.63
C LEU A 177 -9.39 15.22 4.13
N PRO A 178 -10.00 16.02 5.02
CA PRO A 178 -10.15 15.65 6.42
C PRO A 178 -11.26 14.61 6.59
N ASP A 179 -10.96 13.50 7.26
CA ASP A 179 -11.94 12.49 7.74
C ASP A 179 -12.86 11.85 6.67
N SER A 180 -12.45 11.84 5.40
CA SER A 180 -13.18 11.16 4.33
C SER A 180 -13.06 9.63 4.41
N GLU A 181 -14.11 8.90 4.01
CA GLU A 181 -14.10 7.43 3.95
C GLU A 181 -13.16 6.90 2.84
N PHE A 182 -13.18 7.54 1.67
CA PHE A 182 -12.39 7.17 0.49
C PHE A 182 -11.40 8.28 0.12
N ALA A 183 -10.50 7.99 -0.83
CA ALA A 183 -9.48 8.92 -1.30
C ALA A 183 -10.06 10.17 -2.01
N TRP A 184 -11.34 10.16 -2.35
CA TRP A 184 -12.05 11.22 -3.08
C TRP A 184 -13.29 11.77 -2.34
N GLY A 185 -13.63 11.26 -1.15
CA GLY A 185 -14.83 11.66 -0.41
C GLY A 185 -15.52 10.48 0.28
N ASP A 186 -16.82 10.61 0.56
CA ASP A 186 -17.57 9.62 1.36
C ASP A 186 -18.50 8.71 0.53
N ASP A 187 -18.75 9.05 -0.74
CA ASP A 187 -19.49 8.19 -1.65
C ASP A 187 -18.51 7.30 -2.43
N LEU A 188 -18.73 5.99 -2.42
CA LEU A 188 -17.91 5.02 -3.15
C LEU A 188 -18.05 5.20 -4.67
N THR A 189 -19.25 5.55 -5.13
CA THR A 189 -19.58 5.70 -6.54
C THR A 189 -20.29 7.03 -6.81
N PRO A 190 -19.60 8.17 -6.67
CA PRO A 190 -20.19 9.49 -6.81
C PRO A 190 -20.82 9.64 -8.20
N GLY A 191 -22.13 9.90 -8.22
CA GLY A 191 -22.90 10.00 -9.46
C GLY A 191 -23.01 8.68 -10.24
N GLY A 192 -22.83 7.53 -9.57
CA GLY A 192 -22.85 6.20 -10.18
C GLY A 192 -21.56 5.82 -10.92
N ARG A 193 -20.50 6.62 -10.80
CA ARG A 193 -19.20 6.36 -11.43
C ARG A 193 -18.28 5.58 -10.48
N TYR A 194 -17.71 4.47 -10.96
CA TYR A 194 -16.64 3.77 -10.23
C TYR A 194 -15.35 4.60 -10.25
N MET A 195 -14.75 4.75 -9.07
CA MET A 195 -13.59 5.60 -8.82
C MET A 195 -12.34 4.81 -8.44
N ALA A 196 -12.46 3.48 -8.32
CA ALA A 196 -11.36 2.54 -8.13
C ALA A 196 -11.77 1.16 -8.62
N ASN A 197 -10.77 0.35 -8.99
CA ASN A 197 -10.93 -1.06 -9.30
C ASN A 197 -11.17 -1.88 -8.02
N THR A 198 -12.36 -2.45 -7.87
CA THR A 198 -12.82 -3.23 -6.71
C THR A 198 -13.70 -4.38 -7.16
N TRP A 199 -14.26 -5.17 -6.25
CA TRP A 199 -15.17 -6.26 -6.62
C TRP A 199 -16.64 -5.80 -6.62
N GLN A 200 -17.37 -6.08 -7.71
CA GLN A 200 -18.82 -5.90 -7.77
C GLN A 200 -19.51 -7.25 -7.99
N GLY A 201 -20.61 -7.52 -7.29
CA GLY A 201 -21.30 -8.82 -7.32
C GLY A 201 -21.07 -9.65 -6.05
N GLN A 202 -21.41 -10.94 -6.10
CA GLN A 202 -21.27 -11.83 -4.95
C GLN A 202 -19.87 -12.45 -4.86
N PHE A 203 -18.99 -11.80 -4.08
CA PHE A 203 -17.69 -12.38 -3.72
C PHE A 203 -17.84 -13.78 -3.07
N PRO A 204 -16.96 -14.76 -3.35
CA PRO A 204 -15.83 -14.74 -4.29
C PRO A 204 -16.14 -15.32 -5.68
N HIS A 205 -17.39 -15.65 -5.99
CA HIS A 205 -17.73 -16.47 -7.17
C HIS A 205 -18.29 -15.67 -8.35
N GLU A 206 -18.81 -14.47 -8.11
CA GLU A 206 -19.40 -13.60 -9.14
C GLU A 206 -18.76 -12.21 -9.10
N ASN A 207 -17.95 -11.89 -10.10
CA ASN A 207 -17.50 -10.53 -10.40
C ASN A 207 -18.28 -10.00 -11.60
N LEU A 208 -18.99 -8.90 -11.43
CA LEU A 208 -19.82 -8.24 -12.43
C LEU A 208 -19.02 -7.27 -13.32
N GLU A 209 -17.77 -6.96 -12.96
CA GLU A 209 -16.85 -6.12 -13.75
C GLU A 209 -17.46 -4.75 -14.12
N LEU A 210 -18.25 -4.17 -13.20
CA LEU A 210 -18.96 -2.91 -13.46
C LEU A 210 -18.01 -1.71 -13.52
N ASP A 211 -16.81 -1.84 -12.93
CA ASP A 211 -15.71 -0.90 -13.07
C ASP A 211 -14.84 -1.15 -14.32
N GLY A 212 -15.12 -2.21 -15.08
CA GLY A 212 -14.42 -2.59 -16.31
C GLY A 212 -13.32 -3.65 -16.16
N TYR A 213 -13.04 -4.15 -14.95
CA TYR A 213 -11.89 -5.03 -14.72
C TYR A 213 -12.19 -6.25 -13.83
N ALA A 214 -11.91 -7.45 -14.35
CA ALA A 214 -11.98 -8.69 -13.57
C ALA A 214 -10.80 -8.89 -12.59
N GLY A 215 -9.66 -8.29 -12.92
CA GLY A 215 -8.38 -8.41 -12.22
C GLY A 215 -7.78 -7.03 -11.96
N THR A 216 -6.45 -6.90 -12.03
CA THR A 216 -5.82 -5.57 -12.01
C THR A 216 -6.23 -4.73 -13.21
N SER A 217 -6.20 -3.41 -13.07
CA SER A 217 -6.36 -2.42 -14.14
C SER A 217 -5.02 -1.75 -14.45
N PRO A 218 -4.84 -1.12 -15.63
CA PRO A 218 -3.71 -0.23 -15.87
C PRO A 218 -3.57 0.79 -14.75
N VAL A 219 -2.34 1.14 -14.40
CA VAL A 219 -2.11 2.17 -13.40
C VAL A 219 -2.62 3.52 -13.90
N GLY A 220 -3.29 4.27 -13.03
CA GLY A 220 -3.84 5.57 -13.41
C GLY A 220 -5.14 5.56 -14.22
N GLU A 221 -5.77 4.39 -14.36
CA GLU A 221 -7.05 4.25 -15.06
C GLU A 221 -8.18 5.07 -14.41
N PHE A 222 -8.22 5.09 -13.08
CA PHE A 222 -9.22 5.82 -12.31
C PHE A 222 -8.73 7.23 -11.93
N PRO A 223 -9.63 8.18 -11.61
CA PRO A 223 -9.21 9.55 -11.28
C PRO A 223 -8.23 9.62 -10.10
N ALA A 224 -7.26 10.53 -10.18
CA ALA A 224 -6.36 10.83 -9.08
C ALA A 224 -7.09 11.47 -7.89
N ASN A 225 -6.55 11.29 -6.69
CA ASN A 225 -7.01 12.00 -5.49
C ASN A 225 -6.55 13.47 -5.48
N GLY A 226 -6.86 14.21 -4.40
CA GLY A 226 -6.54 15.64 -4.29
C GLY A 226 -5.04 16.00 -4.28
N TYR A 227 -4.15 15.02 -4.17
CA TYR A 227 -2.71 15.20 -4.33
C TYR A 227 -2.18 14.77 -5.71
N GLY A 228 -3.03 14.28 -6.62
CA GLY A 228 -2.59 13.80 -7.93
C GLY A 228 -2.08 12.36 -7.91
N LEU A 229 -2.47 11.56 -6.90
CA LEU A 229 -2.10 10.16 -6.79
C LEU A 229 -3.23 9.25 -7.27
N TYR A 230 -2.86 8.24 -8.04
CA TYR A 230 -3.74 7.24 -8.62
C TYR A 230 -3.70 5.94 -7.82
N ASP A 231 -4.76 5.15 -7.90
CA ASP A 231 -4.85 3.80 -7.33
C ASP A 231 -4.51 3.75 -5.83
N MET A 232 -4.74 4.84 -5.09
CA MET A 232 -4.50 4.85 -3.63
C MET A 232 -5.47 3.94 -2.90
N ILE A 233 -6.59 3.54 -3.50
CA ILE A 233 -7.46 2.48 -3.00
C ILE A 233 -7.88 1.58 -4.16
N GLY A 234 -8.08 0.29 -3.90
CA GLY A 234 -8.41 -0.70 -4.94
C GLY A 234 -7.20 -1.07 -5.80
N ASN A 235 -7.45 -1.68 -6.97
CA ASN A 235 -6.46 -2.26 -7.89
C ASN A 235 -5.55 -3.30 -7.22
N VAL A 236 -4.51 -2.90 -6.48
CA VAL A 236 -3.66 -3.79 -5.69
C VAL A 236 -3.45 -3.22 -4.29
N TRP A 237 -3.31 -4.11 -3.31
CA TRP A 237 -2.76 -3.75 -2.02
C TRP A 237 -1.34 -3.20 -2.22
N GLU A 238 -0.87 -2.40 -1.27
CA GLU A 238 0.47 -1.84 -1.33
C GLU A 238 1.25 -2.07 -0.04
N TRP A 239 2.48 -2.56 -0.20
CA TRP A 239 3.44 -2.68 0.90
C TRP A 239 3.83 -1.32 1.47
N THR A 240 3.93 -1.25 2.80
CA THR A 240 4.54 -0.13 3.53
C THR A 240 5.70 -0.63 4.38
N SER A 241 6.55 0.30 4.84
CA SER A 241 7.79 -0.04 5.54
C SER A 241 7.60 -0.52 6.99
N ASP A 242 6.39 -0.39 7.52
CA ASP A 242 6.11 -0.50 8.94
C ASP A 242 5.90 -1.95 9.36
N TRP A 243 6.51 -2.35 10.48
CA TRP A 243 6.12 -3.58 11.15
C TRP A 243 4.73 -3.42 11.74
N TYR A 244 3.85 -4.39 11.46
CA TYR A 244 2.48 -4.32 11.91
C TYR A 244 2.38 -4.32 13.44
N ALA A 245 1.67 -3.33 13.98
CA ALA A 245 1.32 -3.23 15.39
C ALA A 245 -0.07 -2.62 15.54
N ASP A 246 -0.72 -2.97 16.65
CA ASP A 246 -2.04 -2.44 17.01
C ASP A 246 -2.00 -0.92 17.16
N HIS A 247 -2.98 -0.22 16.57
CA HIS A 247 -3.09 1.22 16.66
C HIS A 247 -3.23 1.69 18.11
N GLN A 248 -3.80 0.92 19.04
CA GLN A 248 -3.80 1.25 20.46
C GLN A 248 -2.38 1.44 21.00
N ARG A 249 -1.42 0.62 20.57
CA ARG A 249 -0.01 0.75 20.97
C ARG A 249 0.64 1.95 20.29
N LEU A 250 0.38 2.14 18.99
CA LEU A 250 0.96 3.24 18.22
C LEU A 250 0.40 4.62 18.61
N ALA A 251 -0.88 4.68 18.97
CA ALA A 251 -1.59 5.90 19.37
C ALA A 251 -1.29 6.35 20.81
N THR A 252 -0.56 5.55 21.61
CA THR A 252 -0.12 5.99 22.94
C THR A 252 0.78 7.21 22.80
N ASN A 253 0.22 8.40 22.91
CA ASN A 253 0.98 9.62 23.06
C ASN A 253 1.67 9.55 24.42
N ALA A 254 2.97 9.83 24.48
CA ALA A 254 3.67 9.94 25.74
C ALA A 254 2.89 10.91 26.66
N PRO A 255 2.51 10.52 27.90
CA PRO A 255 1.80 11.42 28.78
C PRO A 255 2.64 12.69 28.98
N THR A 256 2.08 13.85 28.68
CA THR A 256 2.73 15.11 29.05
C THR A 256 2.17 15.56 30.39
N CYS A 257 3.04 16.07 31.28
CA CYS A 257 2.63 16.54 32.61
C CYS A 257 1.59 17.68 32.58
N CYS A 258 1.39 18.38 31.44
CA CYS A 258 0.58 19.61 31.39
C CYS A 258 -0.14 19.91 30.05
N GLY A 259 -0.45 18.95 29.17
CA GLY A 259 -1.05 19.31 27.87
C GLY A 259 -1.75 18.19 27.10
N ALA A 260 -2.56 18.63 26.12
CA ALA A 260 -3.19 17.76 25.14
C ALA A 260 -2.14 16.85 24.46
N PRO A 261 -2.52 15.63 24.05
CA PRO A 261 -1.59 14.71 23.39
C PRO A 261 -0.93 15.39 22.17
N ARG A 262 0.40 15.37 22.09
CA ARG A 262 1.10 15.88 20.90
C ARG A 262 1.00 14.85 19.77
N PRO A 263 0.75 15.28 18.52
CA PRO A 263 0.80 14.37 17.38
C PRO A 263 2.16 13.67 17.31
N ARG A 264 2.15 12.39 16.94
CA ARG A 264 3.40 11.69 16.62
C ARG A 264 3.95 12.22 15.30
N PHE A 265 5.23 12.56 15.29
CA PHE A 265 5.91 13.12 14.12
C PHE A 265 6.71 12.04 13.41
N ASN A 266 6.45 11.81 12.12
CA ASN A 266 7.00 10.72 11.30
C ASN A 266 6.99 9.37 12.04
N PRO A 267 5.83 8.90 12.52
CA PRO A 267 5.78 7.64 13.24
C PRO A 267 6.24 6.50 12.33
N VAL A 268 6.94 5.57 12.96
CA VAL A 268 7.21 4.24 12.41
C VAL A 268 6.44 3.23 13.25
N GLY A 269 6.12 2.09 12.64
CA GLY A 269 5.34 1.02 13.24
C GLY A 269 6.01 0.33 14.44
N GLY A 270 5.58 -0.89 14.72
CA GLY A 270 6.09 -1.66 15.85
C GLY A 270 7.51 -2.19 15.68
N ALA A 271 7.91 -3.08 16.58
CA ALA A 271 9.13 -3.87 16.44
C ALA A 271 8.86 -5.14 15.62
N GLU A 272 9.86 -5.55 14.83
CA GLU A 272 9.82 -6.80 14.03
C GLU A 272 9.44 -8.02 14.87
N ALA A 273 10.08 -8.17 16.03
CA ALA A 273 9.90 -9.30 16.94
C ALA A 273 8.47 -9.46 17.47
N ASP A 274 7.73 -8.35 17.54
CA ASP A 274 6.33 -8.30 18.01
C ASP A 274 5.33 -8.45 16.87
N SER A 275 5.79 -8.34 15.62
CA SER A 275 4.95 -8.32 14.43
C SER A 275 4.77 -9.69 13.80
N VAL A 276 4.40 -10.67 14.62
CA VAL A 276 4.20 -12.08 14.20
C VAL A 276 2.75 -12.49 14.43
N GLU A 277 2.27 -13.52 13.73
CA GLU A 277 0.92 -14.05 13.92
C GLU A 277 0.75 -14.59 15.36
N PRO A 278 -0.24 -14.10 16.13
CA PRO A 278 -0.49 -14.62 17.46
C PRO A 278 -0.82 -16.12 17.42
N GLY A 279 -0.15 -16.91 18.26
CA GLY A 279 -0.43 -18.35 18.39
C GLY A 279 0.30 -19.25 17.40
N GLN A 280 0.99 -18.73 16.38
CA GLN A 280 1.91 -19.52 15.56
C GLN A 280 3.29 -19.65 16.24
N LEU A 281 3.39 -20.58 17.19
CA LEU A 281 4.60 -20.77 18.00
C LEU A 281 5.78 -21.38 17.21
N GLN A 282 5.52 -22.12 16.13
CA GLN A 282 6.54 -22.87 15.38
C GLN A 282 7.07 -22.12 14.14
N LEU A 283 6.31 -21.15 13.63
CA LEU A 283 6.61 -20.39 12.41
C LEU A 283 6.39 -18.91 12.71
N ARG A 284 7.50 -18.23 13.05
CA ARG A 284 7.48 -16.81 13.46
C ARG A 284 7.91 -15.92 12.30
N ILE A 285 7.07 -15.83 11.28
CA ILE A 285 7.34 -14.95 10.13
C ILE A 285 6.88 -13.53 10.48
N PRO A 286 7.78 -12.53 10.43
CA PRO A 286 7.42 -11.14 10.66
C PRO A 286 6.47 -10.60 9.57
N ARG A 287 5.64 -9.61 9.92
CA ARG A 287 4.60 -9.06 9.04
C ARG A 287 4.76 -7.56 8.88
N LYS A 288 4.73 -7.06 7.64
CA LYS A 288 4.64 -5.63 7.37
C LYS A 288 3.18 -5.21 7.20
N VAL A 289 2.92 -3.92 7.29
CA VAL A 289 1.58 -3.38 7.01
C VAL A 289 1.39 -3.27 5.49
N MET A 290 0.25 -3.78 5.00
CA MET A 290 -0.26 -3.46 3.67
C MET A 290 -1.49 -2.55 3.75
N LYS A 291 -1.64 -1.66 2.77
CA LYS A 291 -2.69 -0.62 2.72
C LYS A 291 -3.41 -0.62 1.36
N GLY A 292 -4.59 0.02 1.31
CA GLY A 292 -5.30 0.37 0.07
C GLY A 292 -6.37 -0.60 -0.43
N GLY A 293 -6.36 -1.87 -0.04
CA GLY A 293 -7.28 -2.84 -0.62
C GLY A 293 -6.87 -3.23 -2.05
N SER A 294 -7.68 -4.02 -2.74
CA SER A 294 -7.38 -4.48 -4.12
C SER A 294 -8.66 -4.62 -4.94
N HIS A 295 -8.52 -5.00 -6.21
CA HIS A 295 -9.61 -5.42 -7.09
C HIS A 295 -10.47 -6.57 -6.52
N LEU A 296 -9.96 -7.32 -5.52
CA LEU A 296 -10.71 -8.39 -4.84
C LEU A 296 -11.52 -7.92 -3.62
N CYS A 297 -11.41 -6.65 -3.23
CA CYS A 297 -12.12 -6.13 -2.08
C CYS A 297 -13.59 -5.83 -2.45
N ALA A 298 -14.52 -6.46 -1.74
CA ALA A 298 -15.95 -6.40 -2.01
C ALA A 298 -16.74 -5.81 -0.82
N PRO A 299 -17.82 -5.03 -1.05
CA PRO A 299 -18.66 -4.50 0.02
C PRO A 299 -19.23 -5.56 0.97
N ASN A 300 -19.49 -6.76 0.46
CA ASN A 300 -20.09 -7.88 1.18
C ASN A 300 -19.07 -8.80 1.90
N TYR A 301 -17.77 -8.50 1.83
CA TYR A 301 -16.73 -9.31 2.46
C TYR A 301 -15.57 -8.48 3.04
N CYS A 302 -14.95 -7.62 2.23
CA CYS A 302 -13.75 -6.86 2.59
C CYS A 302 -13.85 -5.41 2.11
N ARG A 303 -14.27 -4.50 2.99
CA ARG A 303 -14.33 -3.04 2.75
C ARG A 303 -13.01 -2.35 3.09
N ARG A 304 -11.89 -2.92 2.63
CA ARG A 304 -10.54 -2.39 2.91
C ARG A 304 -9.98 -1.52 1.78
N TYR A 305 -10.79 -1.15 0.79
CA TYR A 305 -10.51 -0.09 -0.18
C TYR A 305 -10.69 1.32 0.43
N ARG A 306 -10.12 1.57 1.61
CA ARG A 306 -10.21 2.86 2.32
C ARG A 306 -8.82 3.26 2.82
N PRO A 307 -8.47 4.57 2.86
CA PRO A 307 -7.16 5.01 3.36
C PRO A 307 -6.80 4.46 4.75
N ALA A 308 -7.76 4.45 5.67
CA ALA A 308 -7.57 3.96 7.05
C ALA A 308 -7.36 2.45 7.15
N ALA A 309 -7.83 1.68 6.16
CA ALA A 309 -7.78 0.22 6.21
C ALA A 309 -6.35 -0.29 6.14
N ARG A 310 -6.07 -1.36 6.90
CA ARG A 310 -4.75 -1.95 7.06
C ARG A 310 -4.85 -3.42 7.35
N LEU A 311 -3.87 -4.20 6.90
CA LEU A 311 -3.71 -5.60 7.25
C LEU A 311 -2.23 -5.96 7.44
N PRO A 312 -1.91 -6.94 8.30
CA PRO A 312 -0.58 -7.52 8.35
C PRO A 312 -0.37 -8.47 7.17
N GLN A 313 0.80 -8.41 6.53
CA GLN A 313 1.21 -9.35 5.50
C GLN A 313 2.59 -9.95 5.84
N PRO A 314 2.74 -11.29 5.89
CA PRO A 314 4.03 -11.94 6.09
C PRO A 314 5.05 -11.58 5.01
N ILE A 315 6.26 -11.22 5.43
CA ILE A 315 7.29 -10.65 4.53
C ILE A 315 7.74 -11.60 3.41
N ASP A 316 7.57 -12.90 3.58
CA ASP A 316 7.96 -13.95 2.64
C ASP A 316 6.84 -14.33 1.66
N THR A 317 5.63 -13.82 1.86
CA THR A 317 4.44 -14.26 1.16
C THR A 317 4.04 -13.24 0.11
N SER A 318 4.06 -13.68 -1.14
CA SER A 318 3.60 -12.90 -2.29
C SER A 318 2.20 -13.35 -2.73
N THR A 319 1.40 -12.43 -3.29
CA THR A 319 0.03 -12.72 -3.74
C THR A 319 -0.29 -12.00 -5.06
N CYS A 320 -1.34 -12.46 -5.76
CA CYS A 320 -1.77 -11.89 -7.04
C CYS A 320 -2.42 -10.50 -6.96
N HIS A 321 -2.59 -9.94 -5.76
CA HIS A 321 -3.29 -8.66 -5.55
C HIS A 321 -2.48 -7.65 -4.71
N LEU A 322 -1.19 -7.88 -4.52
CA LEU A 322 -0.32 -7.06 -3.68
C LEU A 322 0.90 -6.60 -4.49
N GLY A 323 1.03 -5.28 -4.61
CA GLY A 323 2.14 -4.57 -5.23
C GLY A 323 2.70 -3.52 -4.27
N PHE A 324 3.24 -2.43 -4.80
CA PHE A 324 3.85 -1.35 -4.02
C PHE A 324 4.07 -0.09 -4.85
N ARG A 325 4.32 1.03 -4.17
CA ARG A 325 4.83 2.28 -4.75
C ARG A 325 6.01 2.79 -3.94
N CYS A 326 6.83 3.66 -4.51
CA CYS A 326 8.01 4.18 -3.83
C CYS A 326 7.90 5.67 -3.49
N ILE A 327 8.77 6.12 -2.59
CA ILE A 327 8.94 7.51 -2.18
C ILE A 327 10.41 7.93 -2.22
N VAL A 328 10.65 9.24 -2.21
CA VAL A 328 11.96 9.85 -1.95
C VAL A 328 11.77 10.94 -0.90
N ARG A 329 12.46 10.80 0.24
CA ARG A 329 12.50 11.83 1.28
C ARG A 329 13.60 12.85 0.95
N PRO A 330 13.34 14.16 1.04
CA PRO A 330 14.41 15.15 0.97
C PRO A 330 15.47 14.85 2.02
N ALA A 331 16.73 15.10 1.71
CA ALA A 331 17.78 15.05 2.72
C ALA A 331 17.41 15.99 3.87
N ALA A 332 17.44 15.48 5.12
CA ALA A 332 17.24 16.30 6.31
C ALA A 332 18.19 17.50 6.24
N GLY A 333 17.63 18.69 6.05
CA GLY A 333 18.35 19.81 5.45
C GLY A 333 19.59 20.25 6.23
N ALA A 334 20.57 20.75 5.49
CA ALA A 334 21.24 21.97 5.88
C ALA A 334 20.15 23.00 6.20
N ALA A 335 19.81 23.11 7.48
CA ALA A 335 19.00 24.20 7.99
C ALA A 335 19.61 25.49 7.45
N GLN A 336 18.76 26.38 6.93
CA GLN A 336 19.11 27.75 6.62
C GLN A 336 19.91 28.33 7.79
N GLN A 337 21.23 28.42 7.65
CA GLN A 337 22.04 29.26 8.51
C GLN A 337 21.59 30.69 8.20
N GLY A 338 20.95 31.29 9.20
CA GLY A 338 20.42 32.63 9.11
C GLY A 338 21.50 33.62 8.69
N SER A 339 21.19 34.42 7.67
CA SER A 339 21.84 35.70 7.47
C SER A 339 21.23 36.70 8.44
N VAL A 340 21.68 36.66 9.70
CA VAL A 340 21.59 37.77 10.64
C VAL A 340 23.00 38.15 11.06
N MET A 341 23.63 39.02 10.25
CA MET A 341 24.84 39.82 10.53
C MET A 341 25.15 40.58 9.22
N ASN A 342 25.35 41.89 9.11
CA ASN A 342 25.59 42.97 10.05
C ASN A 342 25.14 44.27 9.33
N GLN A 343 24.30 45.09 9.97
CA GLN A 343 24.28 46.53 9.72
C GLN A 343 24.79 47.21 10.99
N LEU A 344 26.11 47.31 11.10
CA LEU A 344 26.81 48.30 11.89
C LEU A 344 28.13 48.59 11.15
N ASP A 345 28.45 49.88 11.04
CA ASP A 345 29.65 50.53 10.47
C ASP A 345 29.72 50.73 8.95
N ARG A 346 29.10 51.81 8.46
CA ARG A 346 29.79 53.06 8.05
C ARG A 346 28.83 54.10 7.48
#